data_AF-N1VY66-F1
#
_entry.id   AF-N1VY66-F1
#
_cell.length_a   1.000
_cell.length_b   1.000
_cell.length_c   1.000
_cell.angle_alpha   90.00
_cell.angle_beta   90.00
_cell.angle_gamma   90.00
#
_symmetry.space_group_name_H-M   'P 1'
#
loop_
_entity.id
_entity.type
_entity.pdbx_description
1 polymer ?
#
loop_
_entity_poly.entity_id
_entity_poly.type
_entity_poly.pdbx_seq_one_letter_code
_entity_poly.pdbx_strand_id
1 'polypeptide(L)' 'MVALKAVDPKSAYMDSKNLVPIWKREIEKIDLEIQVLEGDLETAIDNLNYIRDKKSKLKKQKDIALKKAMEDQVLFQ' A
#
# COMPACT_ATOMS: atom_id res chain seq x y z
N MET A 1 38.81 -21.36 8.83
CA MET A 1 38.48 -21.22 10.26
C MET A 1 37.98 -19.79 10.47
N VAL A 2 36.68 -19.60 10.64
CA VAL A 2 36.13 -18.27 10.96
C VAL A 2 36.26 -18.11 12.47
N ALA A 3 37.12 -17.21 12.92
CA ALA A 3 37.25 -16.90 14.33
C ALA A 3 35.89 -16.41 14.85
N LEU A 4 35.28 -17.18 15.75
CA LEU A 4 34.17 -16.69 16.57
C LEU A 4 34.68 -15.44 17.27
N LYS A 5 34.18 -14.26 16.85
CA LYS A 5 34.43 -12.99 17.55
C LYS A 5 34.10 -13.24 19.01
N ALA A 6 35.08 -13.03 19.89
CA ALA A 6 34.89 -13.12 21.33
C ALA A 6 33.81 -12.10 21.71
N VAL A 7 32.58 -12.58 21.91
CA VAL A 7 31.50 -11.77 22.44
C VAL A 7 31.79 -11.64 23.93
N ASP A 8 32.08 -10.42 24.41
CA ASP A 8 32.19 -10.15 25.84
C ASP A 8 30.82 -10.48 26.48
N PRO A 9 30.74 -11.53 27.32
CA PRO A 9 29.47 -11.95 27.90
C PRO A 9 28.84 -10.82 28.70
N LYS A 10 29.68 -10.01 29.38
CA LYS A 10 29.22 -8.91 30.22
C LYS A 10 28.52 -7.83 29.39
N SER A 11 29.02 -7.52 28.19
CA SER A 11 28.34 -6.59 27.29
C SER A 11 27.06 -7.17 26.71
N ALA A 12 27.02 -8.49 26.44
CA ALA A 12 25.83 -9.16 25.94
C ALA A 12 24.68 -9.21 26.97
N TYR A 13 24.99 -9.39 28.26
CA TYR A 13 24.01 -9.34 29.36
C TYR A 13 23.54 -7.92 29.69
N MET A 14 24.33 -6.89 29.38
CA MET A 14 24.02 -5.48 29.62
C MET A 14 23.28 -4.81 28.45
N ASP A 15 23.19 -5.46 27.30
CA ASP A 15 22.40 -4.97 26.18
C ASP A 15 20.91 -5.11 26.54
N SER A 16 20.25 -4.00 26.84
CA SER A 16 18.84 -3.97 27.29
C SER A 16 17.91 -4.62 26.28
N LYS A 17 18.31 -4.68 25.00
CA LYS A 17 17.59 -5.42 23.97
C LYS A 17 17.53 -6.92 24.30
N ASN A 18 18.60 -7.52 24.81
CA ASN A 18 18.69 -8.94 25.18
C ASN A 18 17.83 -9.36 26.38
N LEU A 19 17.32 -8.40 27.15
CA LEU A 19 16.39 -8.63 28.26
C LEU A 19 14.91 -8.54 27.83
N VAL A 20 14.63 -8.11 26.60
CA VAL A 20 13.26 -8.08 26.06
C VAL A 20 12.82 -9.51 25.74
N PRO A 21 11.71 -10.00 26.30
CA PRO A 21 11.20 -11.33 25.99
C PRO A 21 11.00 -11.53 24.48
N ILE A 22 11.32 -12.73 23.98
CA ILE A 22 11.26 -13.07 22.54
C ILE A 22 9.87 -12.74 21.97
N TRP A 23 8.81 -13.11 22.69
CA TRP A 23 7.43 -12.85 22.29
C TRP A 23 7.13 -11.36 22.09
N LYS A 24 7.75 -10.46 22.87
CA LYS A 24 7.53 -9.02 22.73
C LYS A 24 8.17 -8.47 21.45
N ARG A 25 9.35 -8.98 21.08
CA ARG A 25 9.99 -8.62 19.80
C ARG A 25 9.21 -9.16 18.60
N GLU A 26 8.59 -10.34 18.75
CA GLU A 26 7.72 -10.91 17.71
C GLU A 26 6.45 -10.07 17.53
N ILE A 27 5.82 -9.63 18.63
CA ILE A 27 4.69 -8.69 18.58
C ILE A 27 5.10 -7.39 17.90
N GLU A 28 6.22 -6.77 18.29
CA GLU A 28 6.69 -5.53 17.67
C GLU A 28 6.94 -5.68 16.15
N LYS A 29 7.42 -6.84 15.70
CA LYS A 29 7.57 -7.13 14.26
C LYS A 29 6.21 -7.27 13.56
N ILE A 30 5.28 -7.99 14.17
CA ILE A 30 3.93 -8.17 13.63
C ILE A 30 3.23 -6.80 13.52
N ASP A 31 3.35 -5.95 14.54
CA ASP A 31 2.77 -4.61 14.53
C ASP A 31 3.34 -3.74 13.39
N LEU A 32 4.65 -3.83 13.15
CA LEU A 32 5.28 -3.13 12.02
C LEU A 32 4.80 -3.67 10.66
N GLU A 33 4.65 -4.99 10.52
CA GLU A 33 4.10 -5.59 9.30
C GLU A 33 2.64 -5.18 9.06
N ILE A 34 1.83 -5.12 10.12
CA ILE A 34 0.45 -4.62 10.07
C ILE A 34 0.44 -3.17 9.56
N GLN A 35 1.27 -2.30 10.13
CA GLN A 35 1.34 -0.88 9.70
C GLN A 35 1.73 -0.73 8.23
N VAL A 36 2.68 -1.54 7.74
CA VAL A 36 3.06 -1.54 6.33
C VAL A 36 1.88 -1.97 5.46
N LEU A 37 1.18 -3.05 5.84
CA LEU A 37 0.02 -3.55 5.11
C LEU A 37 -1.14 -2.54 5.11
N GLU A 38 -1.35 -1.81 6.21
CA GLU A 38 -2.33 -0.73 6.28
C GLU A 38 -2.03 0.39 5.26
N GLY A 39 -0.76 0.81 5.16
CA GLY A 39 -0.35 1.80 4.15
C GLY A 39 -0.49 1.31 2.70
N ASP A 40 -0.17 0.04 2.45
CA ASP A 40 -0.36 -0.57 1.14
C ASP A 40 -1.86 -0.66 0.76
N LEU A 41 -2.72 -0.97 1.73
CA LEU A 41 -4.18 -1.01 1.55
C LEU A 41 -4.74 0.38 1.24
N GLU A 42 -4.31 1.42 1.96
CA GLU A 42 -4.71 2.80 1.66
C GLU A 42 -4.31 3.21 0.23
N THR A 43 -3.08 2.91 -0.16
CA THR A 43 -2.60 3.16 -1.53
C THR A 43 -3.42 2.41 -2.58
N ALA A 44 -3.80 1.16 -2.31
CA ALA A 44 -4.67 0.38 -3.19
C ALA A 44 -6.08 1.00 -3.31
N ILE A 45 -6.65 1.47 -2.20
CA ILE A 45 -7.95 2.15 -2.16
C ILE A 45 -7.92 3.42 -3.01
N ASP A 46 -6.88 4.23 -2.89
CA ASP A 46 -6.72 5.46 -3.66
C ASP A 46 -6.64 5.19 -5.17
N ASN A 47 -5.89 4.16 -5.57
CA ASN A 47 -5.81 3.72 -6.95
C ASN A 47 -7.17 3.25 -7.49
N LEU A 48 -7.93 2.49 -6.70
CA LEU A 48 -9.28 2.05 -7.09
C LEU A 48 -10.25 3.22 -7.24
N ASN A 49 -10.18 4.20 -6.34
CA ASN A 49 -10.96 5.43 -6.42
C ASN A 49 -10.62 6.23 -7.69
N TYR A 50 -9.32 6.39 -8.01
CA TYR A 50 -8.88 7.03 -9.24
C TYR A 50 -9.44 6.33 -10.49
N ILE A 51 -9.36 4.99 -10.55
CA ILE A 51 -9.89 4.21 -11.67
C ILE A 51 -11.41 4.39 -11.79
N ARG A 52 -12.14 4.35 -10.67
CA ARG A 52 -13.60 4.59 -10.63
C ARG A 52 -13.95 5.96 -11.20
N ASP A 53 -13.23 6.99 -10.80
CA ASP A 53 -13.49 8.36 -11.25
C ASP A 53 -13.16 8.54 -12.73
N LYS A 54 -12.06 7.94 -13.20
CA LYS A 54 -11.72 7.91 -14.63
C LYS A 54 -12.79 7.21 -15.46
N LYS A 55 -13.31 6.07 -14.99
CA LYS A 55 -14.43 5.35 -15.62
C LYS A 55 -15.68 6.23 -15.73
N SER A 56 -16.01 6.98 -14.67
CA SER A 56 -17.14 7.91 -14.66
C SER A 56 -16.97 9.03 -15.71
N LYS A 57 -15.77 9.61 -15.80
CA LYS A 57 -15.46 10.63 -16.82
C LYS A 57 -15.60 10.08 -18.25
N LEU A 58 -15.08 8.88 -18.51
CA LEU A 58 -15.18 8.24 -19.82
C LEU A 58 -16.64 7.93 -20.21
N LYS A 59 -17.48 7.49 -19.25
CA LYS A 59 -18.92 7.31 -19.50
C LYS A 59 -19.58 8.62 -19.93
N LYS A 60 -19.34 9.71 -19.20
CA LYS A 60 -19.87 11.03 -19.56
C LYS A 60 -19.39 11.49 -20.95
N GLN A 61 -18.11 11.30 -21.27
CA GLN A 61 -17.58 11.62 -22.59
C GLN A 61 -18.26 10.81 -23.71
N LYS A 62 -18.48 9.51 -23.48
CA LYS A 62 -19.22 8.66 -24.41
C LYS A 62 -20.65 9.18 -24.61
N ASP A 63 -21.36 9.52 -23.55
CA ASP A 63 -22.74 10.01 -23.64
C ASP A 63 -22.82 11.34 -24.39
N ILE A 64 -21.86 12.25 -24.18
CA ILE A 64 -21.75 13.51 -24.94
C ILE A 64 -21.48 13.24 -26.42
N ALA A 65 -20.54 12.34 -26.72
CA ALA A 65 -20.21 12.00 -28.12
C ALA A 65 -21.41 11.38 -28.85
N LEU A 66 -22.18 10.51 -28.17
CA LEU A 66 -23.40 9.93 -28.74
C LEU A 66 -24.46 11.00 -29.02
N LYS A 67 -24.68 11.95 -28.10
CA LYS A 67 -25.61 13.06 -28.33
C LYS A 67 -25.21 13.90 -29.54
N LYS A 68 -23.93 14.26 -29.67
CA LYS A 68 -23.43 15.00 -30.83
C LYS A 68 -23.61 14.23 -32.13
N ALA A 69 -23.29 12.93 -32.14
CA ALA A 69 -23.48 12.09 -33.33
C ALA A 69 -24.96 12.01 -33.75
N MET A 70 -25.90 11.98 -32.80
CA MET A 70 -27.33 12.02 -33.09
C MET A 70 -27.76 13.39 -33.64
N GLU A 71 -27.26 14.50 -33.07
CA GLU A 71 -27.53 15.86 -33.56
C GLU A 71 -27.04 16.04 -35.00
N ASP A 72 -25.81 15.60 -35.30
CA ASP A 72 -25.25 15.63 -36.65
C ASP A 72 -26.10 14.78 -37.61
N GLN A 73 -26.51 13.57 -37.22
CA GLN A 73 -27.33 12.71 -38.07
C GLN A 73 -28.70 13.34 -38.40
N VAL A 74 -29.31 14.08 -37.48
CA VAL A 74 -30.58 14.80 -37.70
C VAL A 74 -30.38 16.00 -38.63
N LEU A 75 -29.22 16.67 -38.59
CA LEU A 75 -28.92 17.83 -39.44
C LEU A 75 -28.61 17.47 -40.91
N PHE A 76 -28.23 16.22 -41.18
CA PHE A 76 -27.89 15.73 -42.53
C PHE A 76 -28.96 14.82 -43.16
N GLN A 77 -30.17 14.72 -42.57
CA GLN A 77 -31.36 14.10 -43.16
C GLN A 77 -32.35 15.16 -43.66
#